data_AF-A0A7C6UAL5-F1
#
_entry.id   AF-A0A7C6UAL5-F1
#
_cell.length_a   1.000
_cell.length_b   1.000
_cell.length_c   1.000
_cell.angle_alpha   90.00
_cell.angle_beta   90.00
_cell.angle_gamma   90.00
#
_symmetry.space_group_name_H-M   'P 1'
#
loop_
_entity.id
_entity.type
_entity.pdbx_description
1 polymer ?
#
loop_
_entity_poly.entity_id
_entity_poly.type
_entity_poly.pdbx_seq_one_letter_code
_entity_poly.pdbx_strand_id
1 'polypeptide(L)' 'MFGIEEYIVDCKTAYQRVEIIDTCFYGRCLILDGKIQSSEFDEYIYHEALVQPAMLMHPSPRRVLVIGGGE' A
#
# COMPACT_ATOMS: atom_id res chain seq x y z
N MET A 1 15.66 10.95 -6.11
CA MET A 1 14.25 11.35 -6.28
C MET A 1 14.05 12.57 -5.40
N PHE A 2 13.70 13.73 -5.95
CA PHE A 2 13.46 14.93 -5.14
C PHE A 2 12.22 14.69 -4.26
N GLY A 3 12.32 14.90 -2.94
CA GLY A 3 11.19 14.75 -2.01
C GLY A 3 11.23 13.52 -1.09
N ILE A 4 12.28 12.70 -1.13
CA ILE A 4 12.54 11.68 -0.09
C ILE A 4 13.24 12.35 1.09
N GLU A 5 12.71 12.18 2.29
CA GLU A 5 13.29 12.68 3.53
C GLU A 5 14.19 11.62 4.18
N GLU A 6 13.69 10.39 4.29
CA GLU A 6 14.40 9.29 4.96
C GLU A 6 14.12 7.94 4.30
N TYR A 7 15.14 7.05 4.29
CA TYR A 7 14.97 5.62 4.01
C TYR A 7 14.92 4.87 5.34
N ILE A 8 13.80 4.21 5.61
CA ILE A 8 13.57 3.47 6.86
C ILE A 8 13.96 2.00 6.68
N VAL A 9 13.59 1.44 5.52
CA VAL A 9 13.90 0.06 5.13
C VAL A 9 14.32 0.06 3.67
N ASP A 10 15.36 -0.71 3.35
CA ASP A 10 15.72 -1.11 2.00
C ASP A 10 16.29 -2.53 2.07
N CYS A 11 15.54 -3.52 1.60
CA CYS A 11 15.98 -4.90 1.63
C CYS A 11 15.50 -5.69 0.41
N LYS A 12 16.21 -6.77 0.09
CA LYS A 12 15.78 -7.75 -0.93
C LYS A 12 15.29 -9.01 -0.24
N THR A 13 14.04 -9.36 -0.49
CA THR A 13 13.46 -10.66 -0.08
C THR A 13 13.69 -11.71 -1.17
N ALA A 14 13.24 -12.94 -0.92
CA ALA A 14 13.21 -13.99 -1.95
C ALA A 14 12.32 -13.64 -3.16
N TYR A 15 11.41 -12.67 -3.02
CA TYR A 15 10.39 -12.37 -4.03
C TYR A 15 10.60 -11.01 -4.69
N GLN A 16 10.93 -9.97 -3.90
CA GLN A 16 10.94 -8.58 -4.35
C GLN A 16 11.84 -7.71 -3.47
N ARG A 17 12.26 -6.56 -4.00
CA ARG A 17 12.90 -5.50 -3.23
C ARG A 17 11.82 -4.73 -2.49
N VAL A 18 12.03 -4.47 -1.21
CA VAL A 18 11.11 -3.75 -0.34
C VAL A 18 11.82 -2.50 0.14
N GLU A 19 11.21 -1.36 -0.11
CA GLU A 19 11.68 -0.07 0.35
C GLU A 19 10.53 0.61 1.12
N ILE A 20 10.85 1.12 2.31
CA ILE A 20 9.95 1.97 3.09
C ILE A 20 10.66 3.31 3.26
N ILE A 21 10.04 4.37 2.76
CA ILE A 21 10.62 5.71 2.75
C ILE A 21 9.63 6.71 3.33
N ASP A 22 10.13 7.74 3.98
CA ASP A 22 9.34 8.92 4.33
C ASP A 22 9.54 10.00 3.26
N THR A 23 8.43 10.60 2.82
CA THR A 23 8.41 11.61 1.75
C THR A 23 7.74 12.89 2.23
N CYS A 24 8.15 14.02 1.68
CA CYS A 24 7.69 15.34 2.15
C CYS A 24 6.20 15.64 1.87
N PHE A 25 5.59 14.98 0.89
CA PHE A 25 4.20 15.26 0.48
C PHE A 25 3.24 14.08 0.67
N TYR A 26 3.73 12.85 0.61
CA TYR A 26 2.90 11.64 0.63
C TYR A 26 3.02 10.86 1.95
N GLY A 27 3.77 11.39 2.92
CA GLY A 27 4.07 10.70 4.17
C GLY A 27 4.92 9.46 3.91
N ARG A 28 4.68 8.41 4.70
CA ARG A 28 5.36 7.12 4.54
C ARG A 28 4.86 6.36 3.31
N CYS A 29 5.79 5.90 2.47
CA CYS A 29 5.50 5.15 1.26
C CYS A 29 6.11 3.74 1.30
N LEU A 30 5.31 2.74 0.90
CA LEU A 30 5.78 1.39 0.59
C LEU A 30 6.09 1.28 -0.91
N ILE A 31 7.28 0.82 -1.23
CA ILE A 31 7.75 0.60 -2.61
C ILE A 31 8.19 -0.85 -2.75
N LEU A 32 7.66 -1.52 -3.77
CA LEU A 32 8.04 -2.89 -4.14
C LEU A 32 8.63 -2.90 -5.56
N ASP A 33 9.85 -3.42 -5.69
CA ASP A 33 10.63 -3.45 -6.94
C ASP A 33 10.61 -2.09 -7.70
N GLY A 34 10.80 -0.99 -6.97
CA GLY A 34 10.84 0.37 -7.51
C GLY A 34 9.48 0.96 -7.89
N LYS A 35 8.36 0.31 -7.52
CA LYS A 35 7.00 0.80 -7.75
C LYS A 35 6.30 1.12 -6.43
N ILE A 36 5.77 2.33 -6.31
CA ILE A 36 4.92 2.72 -5.17
C ILE A 36 3.71 1.78 -5.13
N GLN A 37 3.48 1.17 -3.96
CA GLN A 37 2.30 0.36 -3.68
C GLN A 37 1.26 1.17 -2.90
N SER A 38 1.72 1.89 -1.89
CA SER A 38 0.86 2.64 -0.97
C SER A 38 1.60 3.85 -0.42
N SER A 39 0.85 4.91 -0.14
CA SER A 39 1.32 6.10 0.56
C SER A 39 0.36 6.45 1.68
N GLU A 40 0.90 6.83 2.84
CA GLU A 40 0.11 7.22 4.02
C GLU A 40 -0.92 8.32 3.70
N PHE A 41 -0.59 9.22 2.77
CA PHE A 41 -1.45 10.34 2.44
C PHE A 41 -2.73 9.95 1.70
N ASP A 42 -2.71 8.91 0.85
CA ASP A 42 -3.80 8.63 -0.10
C ASP A 42 -4.23 7.16 -0.22
N GLU A 43 -3.61 6.24 0.51
CA GLU A 43 -3.92 4.80 0.45
C GLU A 43 -5.41 4.50 0.66
N TYR A 44 -6.08 5.28 1.51
CA TYR A 44 -7.50 5.12 1.81
C TYR A 44 -8.37 5.20 0.55
N ILE A 45 -7.97 6.01 -0.45
CA ILE A 45 -8.71 6.17 -1.71
C ILE A 45 -8.74 4.83 -2.44
N TYR A 46 -7.59 4.15 -2.53
CA TYR A 46 -7.47 2.85 -3.18
C TYR A 46 -8.20 1.77 -2.39
N HIS A 47 -7.94 1.67 -1.08
CA HIS A 47 -8.51 0.62 -0.24
C HIS A 47 -10.02 0.72 -0.11
N GLU A 48 -10.57 1.93 0.09
CA GLU A 48 -12.02 2.10 0.14
C GLU A 48 -12.67 1.82 -1.21
N ALA A 49 -12.09 2.30 -2.32
CA ALA A 49 -12.62 2.02 -3.65
C ALA A 49 -12.56 0.53 -4.02
N LEU A 50 -11.54 -0.20 -3.53
CA LEU A 50 -11.40 -1.63 -3.76
C LEU A 50 -12.39 -2.45 -2.91
N VAL A 51 -12.58 -2.06 -1.65
CA VAL A 51 -13.33 -2.86 -0.66
C VAL A 51 -14.79 -2.48 -0.59
N GLN A 52 -15.11 -1.19 -0.44
CA GLN A 52 -16.45 -0.73 -0.09
C GLN A 52 -17.52 -1.10 -1.12
N PRO A 53 -17.28 -0.99 -2.46
CA PRO A 53 -18.29 -1.39 -3.43
C PRO A 53 -18.73 -2.84 -3.27
N ALA A 54 -17.78 -3.77 -3.11
CA ALA A 54 -18.11 -5.19 -2.95
C ALA A 54 -18.83 -5.48 -1.62
N MET A 55 -18.38 -4.84 -0.53
CA MET A 55 -18.94 -5.05 0.80
C MET A 55 -20.36 -4.47 0.95
N LEU A 56 -20.64 -3.34 0.30
CA LEU A 56 -21.96 -2.70 0.31
C LEU A 56 -22.96 -3.41 -0.62
N MET A 57 -22.49 -4.00 -1.72
CA MET A 57 -23.36 -4.72 -2.65
C MET A 57 -23.81 -6.09 -2.15
N HIS A 58 -23.01 -6.75 -1.31
CA HIS A 58 -23.37 -8.04 -0.76
C HIS A 58 -24.30 -7.88 0.47
N PRO A 59 -25.43 -8.60 0.58
CA PRO A 59 -26.43 -8.36 1.63
C PRO A 59 -25.96 -8.74 3.05
N SER A 60 -25.02 -9.68 3.18
CA SER A 60 -24.43 -10.08 4.47
C SER A 60 -23.06 -10.75 4.27
N PRO A 61 -22.00 -10.01 3.92
CA PRO A 61 -20.69 -10.59 3.69
C PRO A 61 -20.11 -11.09 5.03
N ARG A 62 -19.94 -12.41 5.18
CA ARG A 62 -19.41 -13.03 6.41
C ARG A 62 -18.09 -13.76 6.23
N ARG A 63 -17.73 -14.10 5.00
CA ARG A 63 -16.48 -14.78 4.64
C ARG A 63 -15.93 -14.11 3.41
N VAL A 64 -14.75 -13.51 3.55
CA VAL A 64 -14.07 -12.74 2.50
C VAL A 64 -12.65 -13.28 2.40
N LEU A 65 -12.17 -13.46 1.17
CA LEU A 65 -10.78 -13.81 0.89
C LEU A 65 -10.12 -12.60 0.25
N VAL A 66 -9.04 -12.10 0.86
CA VAL A 66 -8.15 -11.10 0.28
C VAL A 66 -6.91 -11.84 -0.22
N ILE A 67 -6.56 -11.63 -1.49
CA ILE A 67 -5.35 -12.21 -2.11
C ILE A 67 -4.41 -11.06 -2.43
N GLY A 68 -3.17 -11.14 -1.94
CA GLY A 68 -2.28 -9.98 -1.91
C GLY A 68 -2.56 -9.14 -0.65
N GLY A 69 -2.50 -7.81 -0.76
CA GLY A 69 -2.71 -6.89 0.36
C GLY A 69 -1.68 -7.05 1.48
N GLY A 70 -0.42 -7.32 1.11
CA GLY A 70 0.68 -7.49 2.06
C GLY A 70 1.31 -6.19 2.52
N GLU A 71 0.62 -5.07 2.30
CA GLU A 71 1.02 -3.71 2.69
C GLU A 71 0.69 -3.39 4.15
#